data_AF-A0A931QH80-F1
#
_entry.id   AF-A0A931QH80-F1
#
_cell.length_a   1.000
_cell.length_b   1.000
_cell.length_c   1.000
_cell.angle_alpha   90.00
_cell.angle_beta   90.00
_cell.angle_gamma   90.00
#
_symmetry.space_group_name_H-M   'P 1'
#
loop_
_entity.id
_entity.type
_entity.pdbx_description
1 polymer ?
#
loop_
_entity_poly.entity_id
_entity_poly.type
_entity_poly.pdbx_seq_one_letter_code
_entity_poly.pdbx_strand_id
1 'polypeptide(L)' 'KFHVFDSAGKIRRHINIFVNDQNIRDLQGLQTRLDESDRIILMASISGG' A
#
# COMPACT_ATOMS: atom_id res chain seq x y z
N LYS A 1 -7.58 16.24 -1.77
CA LYS A 1 -7.17 15.70 -0.44
C LYS A 1 -6.43 14.38 -0.68
N PHE A 2 -5.10 14.37 -0.68
CA PHE A 2 -4.30 13.19 -1.05
C PHE A 2 -3.78 12.46 0.20
N HIS A 3 -4.60 11.54 0.72
CA HIS A 3 -4.30 10.81 1.96
C HIS A 3 -3.37 9.60 1.75
N VAL A 4 -3.39 8.99 0.56
CA VAL A 4 -2.60 7.79 0.24
C VAL A 4 -1.37 8.14 -0.59
N PHE A 5 -1.54 9.01 -1.59
CA PHE A 5 -0.48 9.45 -2.47
C PHE A 5 0.05 10.84 -2.09
N ASP A 6 1.29 11.14 -2.43
CA ASP A 6 1.84 12.49 -2.39
C ASP A 6 1.52 13.29 -3.67
N SER A 7 2.02 14.52 -3.77
CA SER A 7 1.83 15.38 -4.94
C SER A 7 2.52 14.88 -6.21
N ALA A 8 3.46 13.93 -6.09
CA ALA A 8 4.16 13.31 -7.20
C ALA A 8 3.53 11.96 -7.60
N GLY A 9 2.40 11.58 -7.00
CA GLY A 9 1.71 10.31 -7.27
C GLY A 9 2.39 9.08 -6.64
N LYS A 10 3.33 9.27 -5.71
CA LYS A 10 3.95 8.16 -4.98
C LYS A 10 3.16 7.83 -3.72
N ILE A 11 3.14 6.55 -3.32
CA ILE A 11 2.54 6.15 -2.04
C ILE A 11 3.31 6.82 -0.90
N ARG A 12 2.59 7.45 0.03
CA ARG A 12 3.17 8.05 1.22
C ARG A 12 3.85 6.98 2.09
N ARG A 13 5.01 7.30 2.64
CA ARG A 13 5.85 6.36 3.42
C ARG A 13 5.13 5.72 4.61
N HIS A 14 4.18 6.42 5.24
CA HIS A 14 3.39 5.92 6.37
C HIS A 14 2.18 5.08 5.97
N ILE A 15 2.01 4.78 4.68
CA ILE A 15 0.99 3.84 4.21
C ILE A 15 1.66 2.53 3.84
N ASN A 16 1.16 1.44 4.41
CA ASN A 16 1.50 0.09 4.01
C ASN A 16 0.33 -0.50 3.23
N ILE A 17 0.65 -1.22 2.16
CA ILE A 17 -0.33 -1.90 1.34
C ILE A 17 0.07 -3.37 1.29
N PHE A 18 -0.90 -4.24 1.50
CA PHE A 18 -0.74 -5.68 1.45
C PHE A 18 -1.71 -6.27 0.43
N VAL A 19 -1.27 -7.33 -0.25
CA VAL A 19 -2.07 -8.19 -1.12
C VAL A 19 -1.97 -9.59 -0.52
N ASN A 20 -3.10 -10.17 -0.12
CA ASN A 20 -3.15 -11.50 0.53
C ASN A 20 -2.10 -11.64 1.66
N ASP A 21 -2.07 -10.66 2.57
CA ASP A 21 -1.16 -10.57 3.73
C ASP A 21 0.33 -10.34 3.41
N GLN A 22 0.70 -10.21 2.12
CA GLN A 22 2.07 -9.89 1.71
C GLN A 22 2.23 -8.41 1.36
N ASN A 23 3.29 -7.76 1.86
CA ASN A 23 3.53 -6.34 1.59
C ASN A 23 3.91 -6.14 0.13
N ILE A 24 3.30 -5.17 -0.56
CA ILE A 24 3.59 -4.90 -1.97
C ILE A 24 5.05 -4.48 -2.20
N ARG A 25 5.76 -3.98 -1.18
CA ARG A 25 7.19 -3.63 -1.26
C ARG A 25 8.08 -4.86 -1.46
N ASP A 26 7.62 -6.02 -1.02
CA ASP A 26 8.30 -7.30 -1.23
C ASP A 26 7.85 -7.99 -2.53
N LEU A 27 6.86 -7.41 -3.22
CA LEU A 27 6.33 -7.84 -4.52
C LEU A 27 6.80 -6.89 -5.63
N GLN A 28 5.91 -6.51 -6.55
CA GLN A 28 6.20 -5.59 -7.68
C GLN A 28 5.75 -4.16 -7.37
N GLY A 29 5.57 -3.80 -6.09
CA GLY A 29 5.06 -2.50 -5.68
C GLY A 29 3.66 -2.25 -6.24
N LEU A 30 3.43 -1.03 -6.76
CA LEU A 30 2.17 -0.66 -7.41
C LEU A 30 1.88 -1.44 -8.70
N GLN A 31 2.87 -2.13 -9.27
CA GLN A 31 2.70 -2.97 -10.45
C GLN A 31 2.36 -4.43 -10.10
N THR A 32 2.16 -4.73 -8.81
CA THR A 32 1.72 -6.06 -8.37
C THR A 32 0.41 -6.40 -9.07
N ARG A 33 0.44 -7.45 -9.89
CA ARG A 33 -0.74 -7.95 -10.59
C ARG A 33 -1.75 -8.48 -9.56
N LEU A 34 -3.03 -8.24 -9.82
CA LEU A 34 -4.13 -8.65 -8.95
C LEU A 34 -5.09 -9.53 -9.72
N ASP A 35 -5.67 -10.49 -9.02
CA ASP A 35 -6.81 -11.29 -9.47
C ASP A 35 -8.08 -10.92 -8.69
N GLU A 36 -9.24 -11.36 -9.18
CA GLU A 36 -10.54 -10.98 -8.61
C GLU A 36 -10.75 -11.46 -7.16
N SER A 37 -10.04 -12.50 -6.76
CA SER A 37 -10.09 -13.05 -5.40
C SER A 37 -9.16 -12.37 -4.40
N ASP A 38 -8.29 -11.46 -4.86
CA ASP A 38 -7.24 -10.90 -4.01
C ASP A 38 -7.78 -9.90 -2.99
N ARG A 39 -7.30 -10.03 -1.76
CA ARG A 39 -7.60 -9.09 -0.69
C ARG A 39 -6.51 -8.03 -0.59
N ILE A 40 -6.92 -6.77 -0.71
CA ILE A 40 -6.04 -5.62 -0.49
C ILE A 40 -6.30 -5.03 0.90
N ILE A 41 -5.24 -4.83 1.67
CA ILE A 41 -5.29 -4.16 2.97
C ILE A 41 -4.43 -2.91 2.91
N LEU A 42 -5.01 -1.76 3.31
CA LEU A 42 -4.31 -0.48 3.39
C LEU A 42 -4.24 -0.04 4.85
N MET A 43 -3.03 0.02 5.40
CA MET A 43 -2.79 0.38 6.79
C MET A 43 -2.00 1.69 6.86
N ALA A 44 -2.57 2.67 7.56
CA ALA A 44 -1.80 3.82 8.01
C ALA A 44 -0.95 3.40 9.21
N SER A 45 0.37 3.47 9.05
CA SER A 45 1.30 3.39 10.18
C SER A 45 1.09 4.62 11.05
N ILE A 46 0.50 4.40 12.22
CA ILE A 46 0.60 5.35 13.32
C ILE A 46 1.90 4.97 14.03
N SER A 47 2.92 5.82 13.92
CA SER A 47 4.06 5.75 14.83
C SER A 47 3.54 6.10 16.22
N GLY A 48 3.17 5.07 16.99
CA GLY A 48 2.86 5.18 18.41
C GLY A 48 4.15 5.48 19.16
N GLY A 49 4.18 6.62 19.85
CA GLY A 49 5.05 6.84 20.99
C GLY A 49 4.38 6.33 22.25
#